data_AF-A0A0Q0EKV5-F1
#
_entry.id   AF-A0A0Q0EKV5-F1
#
_cell.length_a   1.000
_cell.length_b   1.000
_cell.length_c   1.000
_cell.angle_alpha   90.00
_cell.angle_beta   90.00
_cell.angle_gamma   90.00
#
_symmetry.space_group_name_H-M   'P 1'
#
loop_
_entity.id
_entity.type
_entity.pdbx_description
1 polymer ?
#
loop_
_entity_poly.entity_id
_entity_poly.type
_entity_poly.pdbx_seq_one_letter_code
_entity_poly.pdbx_strand_id
1 'polypeptide(L)'
;MRIHLLSDLHNEFEPYLPSKLDVDLVILAGDIDIKTRGVAWAGKAFTCPVLYVPGNHEYYGGHLTKTLEKMRLACDSHVQILDLEQVVIEGVRFLGGSCPWK
;
A
#
# COMPACT_ATOMS: atom_id res chain seq x y z
N MET A 1 18.42 -2.97 6.58
CA MET A 1 17.01 -3.03 6.21
C MET A 1 16.82 -3.91 4.97
N ARG A 2 16.14 -5.04 5.13
CA ARG A 2 15.66 -5.92 4.07
C ARG A 2 14.24 -5.49 3.72
N ILE A 3 14.03 -5.13 2.48
CA ILE A 3 12.75 -4.61 1.99
C ILE A 3 12.12 -5.64 1.06
N HIS A 4 10.85 -5.98 1.30
CA HIS A 4 10.03 -6.70 0.33
C HIS A 4 9.19 -5.70 -0.46
N LEU A 5 9.59 -5.43 -1.70
CA LEU A 5 8.90 -4.52 -2.60
C LEU A 5 7.96 -5.29 -3.52
N LEU A 6 6.70 -4.86 -3.58
CA LEU A 6 5.65 -5.39 -4.46
C LEU A 6 4.93 -4.23 -5.13
N SER A 7 4.46 -4.45 -6.36
CA SER A 7 3.73 -3.48 -7.20
C SER A 7 2.86 -4.24 -8.19
N ASP A 8 1.81 -3.60 -8.69
CA ASP A 8 0.99 -4.11 -9.81
C ASP A 8 0.49 -5.54 -9.57
N LEU A 9 0.13 -5.85 -8.32
CA LEU A 9 -0.35 -7.18 -7.96
C LEU A 9 -1.75 -7.45 -8.52
N HIS A 10 -2.58 -6.40 -8.61
CA HIS A 10 -3.97 -6.48 -9.04
C HIS A 10 -4.75 -7.66 -8.43
N ASN A 11 -4.83 -7.69 -7.10
CA ASN A 11 -5.55 -8.72 -6.35
C ASN A 11 -7.05 -8.82 -6.72
N GLU A 12 -7.61 -7.83 -7.42
CA GLU A 12 -8.94 -7.88 -8.00
C GLU A 12 -9.11 -8.94 -9.10
N PHE A 13 -8.02 -9.33 -9.77
CA PHE A 13 -8.03 -10.36 -10.81
C PHE A 13 -7.59 -11.71 -10.25
N GLU A 14 -6.44 -11.75 -9.57
CA GLU A 14 -5.90 -12.96 -8.96
C GLU A 14 -5.24 -12.61 -7.62
N PRO A 15 -5.74 -13.14 -6.48
CA PRO A 15 -5.17 -12.83 -5.18
C PRO A 15 -3.72 -13.33 -5.05
N TYR A 16 -2.80 -12.41 -4.79
CA TYR A 16 -1.43 -12.75 -4.42
C TYR A 16 -1.39 -13.28 -2.99
N LEU A 17 -0.75 -14.43 -2.82
CA LEU A 17 -0.51 -15.08 -1.53
C LEU A 17 0.97 -14.94 -1.16
N PRO A 18 1.34 -13.95 -0.34
CA PRO A 18 2.73 -13.75 0.03
C PRO A 18 3.26 -14.93 0.84
N SER A 19 4.48 -15.34 0.50
CA SER A 19 5.25 -16.26 1.34
C SER A 19 5.69 -15.54 2.62
N LYS A 20 5.82 -16.28 3.73
CA LYS A 20 6.44 -15.72 4.94
C LYS A 20 7.92 -15.45 4.67
N LEU A 21 8.29 -14.18 4.62
CA LEU A 21 9.65 -13.71 4.50
C LEU A 21 10.06 -13.01 5.79
N ASP A 22 11.31 -13.20 6.20
CA ASP A 22 11.92 -12.44 7.28
C ASP A 22 12.48 -11.13 6.70
N VAL A 23 11.66 -10.08 6.75
CA VAL A 23 11.96 -8.75 6.22
C VAL A 23 11.60 -7.67 7.22
N ASP A 24 12.30 -6.55 7.13
CA ASP A 24 12.17 -5.45 8.09
C ASP A 24 11.04 -4.49 7.68
N LEU A 25 10.73 -4.42 6.38
CA LEU A 25 9.74 -3.52 5.80
C LEU A 25 9.12 -4.13 4.53
N VAL A 26 7.81 -3.98 4.35
CA VAL A 26 7.12 -4.22 3.08
C VAL A 26 6.78 -2.88 2.44
N ILE A 27 6.99 -2.77 1.14
CA ILE A 27 6.54 -1.61 0.34
C ILE A 27 5.60 -2.12 -0.74
N LEU A 28 4.39 -1.56 -0.76
CA LEU A 28 3.36 -1.80 -1.75
C LEU A 28 3.25 -0.55 -2.63
N ALA A 29 3.81 -0.61 -3.83
CA ALA A 29 4.09 0.54 -4.69
C ALA A 29 3.02 0.81 -5.77
N GLY A 30 1.74 0.66 -5.41
CA GLY A 30 0.60 0.95 -6.27
C GLY A 30 0.01 -0.27 -6.98
N ASP A 31 -1.23 -0.12 -7.41
CA ASP A 31 -2.00 -1.09 -8.19
C ASP A 31 -2.05 -2.48 -7.52
N ILE A 32 -2.33 -2.47 -6.20
CA ILE A 32 -2.37 -3.68 -5.38
C ILE A 32 -3.75 -4.30 -5.38
N ASP A 33 -4.79 -3.48 -5.24
CA ASP A 33 -6.20 -3.84 -5.37
C ASP A 33 -7.00 -2.55 -5.58
N ILE A 34 -8.31 -2.67 -5.81
CA ILE A 34 -9.21 -1.54 -5.96
C ILE A 34 -9.64 -0.96 -4.61
N LYS A 35 -9.73 0.38 -4.54
CA LYS A 35 -10.29 1.12 -3.39
C LYS A 35 -9.61 0.75 -2.07
N THR A 36 -10.39 0.43 -1.05
CA THR A 36 -9.87 0.08 0.29
C THR A 36 -9.44 -1.37 0.42
N ARG A 37 -9.63 -2.21 -0.61
CA ARG A 37 -9.36 -3.64 -0.51
C ARG A 37 -7.88 -3.93 -0.32
N GLY A 38 -7.01 -3.19 -1.01
CA GLY A 38 -5.57 -3.40 -0.95
C GLY A 38 -5.00 -3.09 0.43
N VAL A 39 -5.48 -2.02 1.08
CA VAL A 39 -5.10 -1.67 2.46
C VAL A 39 -5.56 -2.75 3.45
N ALA A 40 -6.81 -3.20 3.33
CA ALA A 40 -7.35 -4.26 4.19
C ALA A 40 -6.68 -5.61 3.97
N TRP A 41 -6.24 -5.89 2.74
CA TRP A 41 -5.45 -7.06 2.40
C TRP A 41 -4.05 -6.95 3.02
N ALA A 42 -3.38 -5.80 2.89
CA ALA A 42 -2.04 -5.58 3.42
C ALA A 42 -1.96 -5.83 4.93
N GLY A 43 -2.95 -5.34 5.69
CA GLY A 43 -3.03 -5.55 7.14
C GLY A 43 -3.22 -7.01 7.58
N LYS A 44 -3.74 -7.86 6.69
CA LYS A 44 -3.90 -9.31 6.91
C LYS A 44 -2.72 -10.12 6.39
N ALA A 45 -2.15 -9.69 5.28
CA ALA A 45 -1.12 -10.41 4.54
C ALA A 45 0.26 -10.30 5.19
N PHE A 46 0.52 -9.18 5.89
CA PHE A 46 1.80 -8.89 6.52
C PHE A 46 1.62 -8.58 8.01
N THR A 47 2.66 -8.84 8.79
CA THR A 47 2.71 -8.50 10.23
C THR A 47 3.81 -7.51 10.57
N CYS A 48 4.76 -7.29 9.66
CA CYS A 48 5.79 -6.26 9.75
C CYS A 48 5.25 -4.90 9.29
N PRO A 49 5.96 -3.79 9.50
CA PRO A 49 5.57 -2.49 8.95
C PRO A 49 5.37 -2.55 7.43
N VAL A 50 4.32 -1.87 6.95
CA VAL A 50 3.98 -1.77 5.52
C VAL A 50 3.87 -0.29 5.14
N LEU A 51 4.58 0.10 4.09
CA LEU A 51 4.34 1.37 3.39
C LEU A 51 3.49 1.10 2.16
N TYR A 52 2.35 1.77 2.08
CA TYR A 52 1.39 1.63 0.98
C TYR A 52 1.35 2.92 0.18
N VAL A 53 1.69 2.86 -1.11
CA VAL A 53 1.51 3.97 -2.05
C VAL A 53 0.31 3.62 -2.94
N PRO A 54 -0.79 4.38 -2.92
CA PRO A 54 -1.92 4.14 -3.82
C PRO A 54 -1.50 4.35 -5.28
N GLY A 55 -1.82 3.41 -6.16
CA GLY A 55 -1.74 3.54 -7.62
C GLY A 55 -3.06 4.02 -8.22
N ASN A 56 -3.22 3.89 -9.54
CA ASN A 56 -4.47 4.30 -10.20
C ASN A 56 -5.61 3.31 -9.95
N HIS A 57 -5.33 2.02 -9.78
CA HIS A 57 -6.36 1.01 -9.54
C HIS A 57 -7.05 1.19 -8.17
N GLU A 58 -6.36 1.71 -7.16
CA GLU A 58 -6.99 2.11 -5.91
C GLU A 58 -8.12 3.13 -6.15
N TYR A 59 -7.99 3.99 -7.15
CA TYR A 59 -8.98 5.03 -7.48
C TYR A 59 -10.01 4.63 -8.53
N TYR A 60 -9.96 3.41 -9.09
CA TYR A 60 -10.88 2.98 -10.16
C TYR A 60 -12.35 3.05 -9.75
N GLY A 61 -13.13 3.80 -10.54
CA GLY A 61 -14.55 4.08 -10.27
C GLY A 61 -14.81 4.85 -8.97
N GLY A 62 -13.78 5.51 -8.43
CA GLY A 62 -13.80 6.26 -7.19
C GLY A 62 -13.45 7.73 -7.37
N HIS A 63 -13.64 8.51 -6.31
CA HIS A 63 -13.17 9.89 -6.23
C HIS A 63 -11.84 9.92 -5.47
N LEU A 64 -10.79 10.56 -6.01
CA LEU A 64 -9.44 10.60 -5.42
C LEU A 64 -9.47 10.84 -3.91
N THR A 65 -9.93 12.02 -3.48
CA THR A 65 -9.96 12.42 -2.06
C THR A 65 -10.77 11.48 -1.18
N LYS A 66 -12.04 11.22 -1.52
CA LYS A 66 -12.92 10.36 -0.72
C LYS A 66 -12.42 8.92 -0.63
N THR A 67 -11.72 8.44 -1.65
CA THR A 67 -11.16 7.09 -1.66
C THR A 67 -9.94 7.03 -0.76
N LEU A 68 -9.04 8.01 -0.87
CA LEU A 68 -7.88 8.14 0.02
C LEU A 68 -8.29 8.24 1.50
N GLU A 69 -9.30 9.06 1.82
CA GLU A 69 -9.84 9.17 3.19
C GLU A 69 -10.33 7.81 3.70
N LYS A 70 -11.09 7.07 2.89
CA LYS A 70 -11.57 5.74 3.25
C LYS A 70 -10.44 4.72 3.41
N MET A 71 -9.41 4.81 2.57
CA MET A 71 -8.23 3.96 2.67
C MET A 71 -7.52 4.20 4.00
N ARG A 72 -7.31 5.47 4.39
CA ARG A 72 -6.70 5.83 5.68
C ARG A 72 -7.51 5.34 6.87
N LEU A 73 -8.84 5.39 6.81
CA LEU A 73 -9.71 4.85 7.86
C LEU A 73 -9.69 3.32 7.95
N ALA A 74 -9.30 2.64 6.88
CA ALA A 74 -9.23 1.18 6.82
C ALA A 74 -7.84 0.62 7.17
N CYS A 75 -6.84 1.47 7.43
CA CYS A 75 -5.50 1.04 7.79
C CYS A 75 -5.46 0.35 9.16
N ASP A 76 -4.77 -0.78 9.21
CA ASP A 76 -4.27 -1.34 10.47
C ASP A 76 -3.07 -0.50 10.98
N SER A 77 -2.74 -0.64 12.27
CA SER A 77 -1.72 0.18 12.94
C SER A 77 -0.30 0.07 12.37
N HIS A 78 -0.01 -0.99 11.63
CA HIS A 78 1.29 -1.25 11.01
C HIS A 78 1.32 -0.92 9.51
N VAL A 79 0.19 -0.47 8.93
CA VAL A 79 0.08 -0.08 7.53
C VAL A 79 -0.01 1.44 7.44
N GLN A 80 0.98 2.06 6.82
CA GLN A 80 1.01 3.50 6.59
C GLN A 80 0.86 3.82 5.10
N ILE A 81 -0.17 4.59 4.77
CA ILE A 81 -0.34 5.12 3.41
C ILE A 81 0.57 6.33 3.24
N LEU A 82 1.22 6.43 2.09
CA LEU A 82 1.97 7.61 1.66
C LEU A 82 1.37 8.14 0.36
N ASP A 83 0.84 9.36 0.41
CA ASP A 83 0.35 10.12 -0.76
C ASP A 83 0.93 11.53 -0.74
N LEU A 84 2.02 11.73 -1.51
CA LEU A 84 2.86 12.94 -1.46
C LEU A 84 3.41 13.21 -0.06
N GLU A 85 3.73 12.13 0.66
CA GLU A 85 4.16 12.14 2.06
C GLU A 85 5.50 11.43 2.23
N GLN A 86 6.13 11.63 3.39
CA GLN A 86 7.39 10.99 3.74
C GLN A 86 7.34 10.30 5.09
N VAL A 87 8.22 9.32 5.27
CA VAL A 87 8.49 8.68 6.57
C VAL A 87 9.96 8.34 6.69
N VAL A 88 10.48 8.32 7.92
CA VAL A 88 11.86 7.88 8.20
C VAL A 88 11.79 6.63 9.08
N ILE A 89 12.36 5.54 8.61
CA ILE A 89 12.42 4.25 9.32
C ILE A 89 13.90 3.87 9.43
N GLU A 90 14.39 3.62 10.65
CA GLU A 90 15.79 3.25 10.91
C GLU A 90 16.84 4.18 10.25
N GLY A 91 16.54 5.49 10.20
CA GLY A 91 17.41 6.49 9.58
C GLY A 91 17.32 6.58 8.04
N VAL A 92 16.52 5.73 7.39
CA VAL A 92 16.25 5.78 5.94
C VAL A 92 14.97 6.57 5.67
N ARG A 93 15.02 7.55 4.76
CA ARG A 93 13.87 8.35 4.35
C ARG A 93 13.18 7.74 3.12
N PHE A 94 11.88 7.50 3.25
CA PHE A 94 11.00 7.06 2.18
C PHE A 94 10.08 8.20 1.76
N LEU A 95 9.91 8.39 0.45
CA LEU A 95 9.00 9.35 -0.16
C LEU A 95 8.00 8.55 -0.99
N GLY A 96 6.70 8.72 -0.73
CA GLY A 96 5.65 8.01 -1.44
C GLY A 96 4.73 8.97 -2.18
N GLY A 97 4.48 8.68 -3.45
CA GLY A 97 3.55 9.43 -4.28
C GLY A 97 3.41 8.76 -5.64
N SER A 98 2.22 8.89 -6.23
CA SER A 98 1.92 8.41 -7.57
C SER A 98 1.20 9.50 -8.37
N CYS A 99 1.13 9.33 -9.70
CA CYS A 99 0.31 10.15 -10.57
C CYS A 99 -0.87 9.32 -11.08
N PRO A 100 -1.94 9.14 -10.29
CA PRO A 100 -3.08 8.37 -10.74
C PRO A 100 -3.80 9.11 -11.87
N TRP A 101 -3.96 8.44 -13.01
CA TRP A 101 -4.67 8.99 -14.16
C TRP A 101 -6.16 9.16 -13.84
N LYS A 102 -6.75 10.24 -14.34
CA LYS A 102 -8.20 10.43 -14.45
C LYS A 102 -8.56 10.70 -15.90
#